data_AF-A0A2G9TNX6-F1
#
_entry.id   AF-A0A2G9TNX6-F1
#
_cell.length_a   1.000
_cell.length_b   1.000
_cell.length_c   1.000
_cell.angle_alpha   90.00
_cell.angle_beta   90.00
_cell.angle_gamma   90.00
#
_symmetry.space_group_name_H-M   'P 1'
#
loop_
_entity.id
_entity.type
_entity.pdbx_description
1 polymer ?
#
loop_
_entity_poly.entity_id
_entity_poly.type
_entity_poly.pdbx_seq_one_letter_code
_entity_poly.pdbx_strand_id
1 'polypeptide(L)'
;MYRDPTTSSNYDEITVTHYFLEWTVCFLQKNIYGCIEMTLKALKDVDKIVLDGDKLAISSVNLNGQDLEFTVEPGTPIGDKIIIKSPISEGQEVAVPGDLVCLMSAICKGKKKSGDTTTYTFDQPVAIPSYLLAIVVGHIERREISPRCDVWCEPSLVDAAKWEFESTEKILQTAEKIAGPYRWGRYDLVVLPPTFPFGGMENPCLTFITPTLLVWFLCLLIDLYL
;
A
#
# COMPACT_ATOMS: atom_id res chain seq x y z
N MET A 1 -6.93 28.57 6.91
CA MET A 1 -6.29 27.28 6.56
C MET A 1 -7.28 26.52 5.70
N TYR A 2 -6.91 26.12 4.49
CA TYR A 2 -7.80 25.37 3.60
C TYR A 2 -7.82 23.92 4.11
N ARG A 3 -8.98 23.43 4.54
CA ARG A 3 -9.17 22.05 4.97
C ARG A 3 -9.41 21.19 3.74
N ASP A 4 -8.81 20.00 3.70
CA ASP A 4 -9.10 19.03 2.65
C ASP A 4 -10.58 18.62 2.76
N PRO A 5 -11.41 18.92 1.74
CA PRO A 5 -12.82 18.63 1.79
C PRO A 5 -13.12 17.15 1.60
N THR A 6 -12.15 16.28 1.32
CA THR A 6 -12.36 14.86 1.01
C THR A 6 -12.05 13.92 2.17
N THR A 7 -11.65 14.46 3.32
CA THR A 7 -11.41 13.70 4.56
C THR A 7 -12.27 14.21 5.69
N SER A 8 -12.89 13.27 6.42
CA SER A 8 -13.58 13.53 7.67
C SER A 8 -12.63 13.51 8.86
N SER A 9 -11.39 13.01 8.69
CA SER A 9 -10.42 12.91 9.76
C SER A 9 -10.08 14.26 10.38
N ASN A 10 -9.73 14.25 11.68
CA ASN A 10 -9.23 15.42 12.39
C ASN A 10 -7.69 15.48 12.33
N TYR A 11 -7.16 15.37 11.11
CA TYR A 11 -5.71 15.30 10.83
C TYR A 11 -4.92 16.54 11.28
N ASP A 12 -5.60 17.67 11.48
CA ASP A 12 -5.05 18.91 12.04
C ASP A 12 -4.86 18.85 13.56
N GLU A 13 -5.40 17.82 14.20
CA GLU A 13 -5.38 17.60 15.64
C GLU A 13 -4.63 16.32 16.02
N ILE A 14 -4.73 15.29 15.19
CA ILE A 14 -4.10 13.99 15.39
C ILE A 14 -3.47 13.56 14.07
N THR A 15 -2.19 13.23 14.06
CA THR A 15 -1.51 12.70 12.88
C THR A 15 -1.16 11.23 13.08
N VAL A 16 -1.28 10.44 12.01
CA VAL A 16 -0.82 9.05 12.00
C VAL A 16 0.65 9.04 11.56
N THR A 17 1.53 8.52 12.41
CA THR A 17 2.98 8.42 12.13
C THR A 17 3.39 7.03 11.68
N HIS A 18 2.59 6.01 11.98
CA HIS A 18 2.90 4.63 11.64
C HIS A 18 1.62 3.79 11.51
N TYR A 19 1.69 2.76 10.66
CA TYR A 19 0.68 1.72 10.57
C TYR A 19 1.38 0.38 10.69
N PHE A 20 0.94 -0.46 11.61
CA PHE A 20 1.22 -1.88 11.57
C PHE A 20 -0.04 -2.61 11.09
N LEU A 21 0.11 -3.32 9.98
CA LEU A 21 -1.00 -3.98 9.30
C LEU A 21 -0.82 -5.48 9.41
N GLU A 22 -1.83 -6.13 9.96
CA GLU A 22 -1.82 -7.56 10.17
C GLU A 22 -3.10 -8.15 9.61
N TRP A 23 -3.02 -8.51 8.33
CA TRP A 23 -4.17 -8.88 7.56
C TRP A 23 -4.06 -10.30 7.02
N THR A 24 -5.21 -10.94 6.99
CA THR A 24 -5.44 -12.19 6.28
C THR A 24 -6.34 -11.92 5.09
N VAL A 25 -5.90 -12.32 3.90
CA VAL A 25 -6.68 -12.22 2.67
C VAL A 25 -7.43 -13.53 2.46
N CYS A 26 -8.76 -13.48 2.42
CA CYS A 26 -9.60 -14.67 2.23
C CYS A 26 -10.32 -14.62 0.88
N PHE A 27 -9.83 -15.40 -0.07
CA PHE A 27 -10.42 -15.48 -1.41
C PHE A 27 -11.82 -16.09 -1.43
N LEU A 28 -12.13 -17.02 -0.51
CA LEU A 28 -13.45 -17.66 -0.43
C LEU A 28 -14.54 -16.66 0.00
N GLN A 29 -14.22 -15.81 0.98
CA GLN A 29 -15.15 -14.80 1.51
C GLN A 29 -15.04 -13.46 0.78
N LYS A 30 -14.03 -13.30 -0.10
CA LYS A 30 -13.72 -12.06 -0.83
C LYS A 30 -13.56 -10.85 0.10
N ASN A 31 -12.90 -11.07 1.23
CA ASN A 31 -12.61 -10.03 2.21
C ASN A 31 -11.15 -10.09 2.65
N ILE A 32 -10.72 -8.98 3.26
CA ILE A 32 -9.49 -8.88 4.03
C ILE A 32 -9.95 -8.64 5.47
N TYR A 33 -9.46 -9.45 6.40
CA TYR A 33 -9.77 -9.30 7.82
C TYR A 33 -8.48 -9.38 8.63
N GLY A 34 -8.50 -8.83 9.84
CA GLY A 34 -7.35 -8.78 10.72
C GLY A 34 -7.38 -7.52 11.57
N CYS A 35 -6.20 -7.04 11.97
CA CYS A 35 -6.09 -5.82 12.75
C CYS A 35 -5.25 -4.76 12.02
N ILE A 36 -5.55 -3.51 12.35
CA ILE A 36 -4.75 -2.34 12.00
C ILE A 36 -4.37 -1.72 13.32
N GLU A 37 -3.10 -1.53 13.53
CA GLU A 37 -2.58 -0.81 14.66
C GLU A 37 -1.97 0.51 14.18
N MET A 38 -2.32 1.61 14.85
CA MET A 38 -2.00 2.97 14.39
C MET A 38 -1.17 3.75 15.41
N THR A 39 -0.01 4.17 14.92
CA THR A 39 0.83 5.31 15.32
C THR A 39 0.14 6.63 15.50
N LEU A 40 -0.61 6.92 16.57
CA LEU A 40 -1.22 8.25 16.73
C LEU A 40 -0.33 9.22 17.50
N LYS A 41 -0.12 10.41 16.93
CA LYS A 41 0.46 11.57 17.60
C LYS A 41 -0.56 12.70 17.69
N ALA A 42 -0.96 13.04 18.91
CA ALA A 42 -1.78 14.22 19.16
C ALA A 42 -0.93 15.50 18.97
N LEU A 43 -1.46 16.46 18.22
CA LEU A 43 -0.89 17.79 18.01
C LEU A 43 -1.43 18.81 19.03
N LYS A 44 -2.57 18.49 19.64
CA LYS A 44 -3.25 19.23 20.71
C LYS A 44 -4.16 18.27 21.48
N ASP A 45 -4.65 18.70 22.65
CA ASP A 45 -5.60 17.92 23.44
C ASP A 45 -6.91 17.71 22.65
N VAL A 46 -7.39 16.47 22.66
CA VAL A 46 -8.56 16.01 21.89
C VAL A 46 -9.34 14.97 22.68
N ASP A 47 -10.66 15.08 22.63
CA ASP A 47 -11.57 14.15 23.31
C ASP A 47 -11.97 12.95 22.44
N LYS A 48 -11.64 13.02 21.14
CA LYS A 48 -12.03 12.03 20.13
C LYS A 48 -11.02 11.93 19.00
N ILE A 49 -10.99 10.75 18.40
CA ILE A 49 -10.27 10.46 17.17
C ILE A 49 -11.30 10.30 16.07
N VAL A 50 -11.07 10.94 14.93
CA VAL A 50 -11.91 10.77 13.74
C VAL A 50 -11.06 10.20 12.62
N LEU A 51 -11.47 9.05 12.11
CA LEU A 51 -10.83 8.36 10.99
C LEU A 51 -11.80 8.22 9.82
N ASP A 52 -11.26 8.19 8.61
CA ASP A 52 -12.03 7.85 7.42
C ASP A 52 -12.18 6.33 7.29
N GLY A 53 -13.34 5.90 6.81
CA GLY A 53 -13.62 4.52 6.40
C GLY A 53 -14.59 4.48 5.23
N ASP A 54 -14.82 3.30 4.67
CA ASP A 54 -15.95 3.06 3.77
C ASP A 54 -16.37 1.59 3.95
N LYS A 55 -17.56 1.38 4.52
CA LYS A 55 -18.17 0.06 4.70
C LYS A 55 -17.28 -0.95 5.44
N LEU A 56 -16.49 -0.46 6.40
CA LEU A 56 -15.64 -1.32 7.24
C LEU A 56 -16.47 -2.00 8.34
N ALA A 57 -16.36 -3.32 8.43
CA ALA A 57 -16.94 -4.10 9.52
C ALA A 57 -15.97 -4.12 10.72
N ILE A 58 -16.09 -3.13 11.60
CA ILE A 58 -15.23 -2.99 12.78
C ILE A 58 -15.80 -3.83 13.92
N SER A 59 -15.02 -4.77 14.44
CA SER A 59 -15.44 -5.66 15.55
C SER A 59 -15.17 -5.03 16.92
N SER A 60 -14.03 -4.37 17.08
CA SER A 60 -13.64 -3.67 18.30
C SER A 60 -12.60 -2.61 17.97
N VAL A 61 -12.46 -1.65 18.89
CA VAL A 61 -11.35 -0.69 18.92
C VAL A 61 -10.75 -0.80 20.30
N ASN A 62 -9.43 -0.93 20.37
CA ASN A 62 -8.72 -1.04 21.63
C ASN A 62 -7.62 0.02 21.70
N LEU A 63 -7.41 0.58 22.89
CA LEU A 63 -6.28 1.43 23.19
C LEU A 63 -5.64 0.94 24.49
N ASN A 64 -4.37 0.53 24.43
CA ASN A 64 -3.60 0.09 25.59
C ASN A 64 -4.25 -1.04 26.39
N GLY A 65 -4.89 -1.98 25.70
CA GLY A 65 -5.61 -3.10 26.31
C GLY A 65 -7.02 -2.77 26.78
N GLN A 66 -7.47 -1.52 26.65
CA GLN A 66 -8.85 -1.12 26.99
C GLN A 66 -9.71 -1.01 25.74
N ASP A 67 -10.84 -1.71 25.75
CA ASP A 67 -11.83 -1.58 24.68
C ASP A 67 -12.51 -0.23 24.75
N LEU A 68 -12.60 0.43 23.59
CA LEU A 68 -13.17 1.75 23.43
C LEU A 68 -14.51 1.67 22.70
N GLU A 69 -15.43 2.53 23.10
CA GLU A 69 -16.63 2.79 22.32
C GLU A 69 -16.28 3.60 21.07
N PHE A 70 -16.84 3.18 19.94
CA PHE A 70 -16.76 3.91 18.69
C PHE A 70 -18.14 3.99 18.03
N THR A 71 -18.33 5.01 17.20
CA THR A 71 -19.49 5.13 16.31
C THR A 71 -19.01 5.22 14.87
N VAL A 72 -19.84 4.69 13.96
CA VAL A 72 -19.65 4.86 12.52
C VAL A 72 -20.84 5.64 12.00
N GLU A 73 -20.56 6.77 11.37
CA GLU A 73 -21.55 7.69 10.83
C GLU A 73 -21.22 7.97 9.36
N PRO A 74 -22.19 8.38 8.51
CA PRO A 74 -21.88 8.84 7.17
C PRO A 74 -20.90 10.03 7.21
N GLY A 75 -19.83 9.93 6.44
CA GLY A 75 -18.88 11.01 6.20
C GLY A 75 -19.47 12.07 5.26
N THR A 76 -18.89 13.26 5.28
CA THR A 76 -19.24 14.33 4.34
C THR A 76 -17.95 14.80 3.67
N PRO A 77 -17.79 14.72 2.34
CA PRO A 77 -18.76 14.37 1.28
C PRO A 77 -18.75 12.89 0.85
N ILE A 78 -17.77 12.08 1.27
CA ILE A 78 -17.57 10.70 0.79
C ILE A 78 -17.26 9.78 1.99
N GLY A 79 -17.68 8.52 1.90
CA GLY A 79 -17.33 7.46 2.84
C GLY A 79 -18.06 7.55 4.18
N ASP A 80 -17.53 6.82 5.14
CA ASP A 80 -17.94 6.79 6.54
C ASP A 80 -16.89 7.50 7.40
N LYS A 81 -17.33 8.12 8.50
CA LYS A 81 -16.45 8.65 9.54
C LYS A 81 -16.57 7.76 10.78
N ILE A 82 -15.43 7.28 11.26
CA ILE A 82 -15.31 6.46 12.46
C ILE A 82 -14.89 7.39 13.59
N ILE A 83 -15.71 7.48 14.64
CA ILE A 83 -15.47 8.36 15.79
C ILE A 83 -15.18 7.49 17.00
N ILE A 84 -13.95 7.54 17.50
CA ILE A 84 -13.52 6.81 18.69
C ILE A 84 -13.47 7.80 19.85
N LYS A 85 -14.20 7.51 20.93
CA LYS A 85 -14.16 8.33 22.15
C LYS A 85 -12.98 7.87 22.99
N SER A 86 -11.90 8.65 23.00
CA SER A 86 -10.77 8.37 23.87
C SER A 86 -9.89 9.60 24.05
N PRO A 87 -9.58 9.99 25.31
CA PRO A 87 -8.50 10.91 25.57
C PRO A 87 -7.17 10.18 25.32
N ILE A 88 -6.43 10.56 24.28
CA ILE A 88 -5.12 10.00 23.97
C ILE A 88 -4.01 10.89 24.55
N SER A 89 -3.04 10.25 25.22
CA SER A 89 -1.78 10.83 25.64
C SER A 89 -0.61 10.13 24.95
N GLU A 90 0.50 10.83 24.77
CA GLU A 90 1.63 10.51 23.88
C GLU A 90 2.27 9.09 24.07
N GLY A 91 2.20 8.22 23.03
CA GLY A 91 3.24 7.23 22.63
C GLY A 91 3.14 5.71 22.99
N GLN A 92 2.33 4.86 22.30
CA GLN A 92 2.32 3.37 22.48
C GLN A 92 2.00 2.52 21.20
N GLU A 93 2.52 1.26 21.07
CA GLU A 93 2.30 0.26 19.95
C GLU A 93 2.54 -1.28 20.30
N VAL A 94 1.82 -2.30 19.70
CA VAL A 94 2.15 -3.77 19.34
C VAL A 94 1.06 -4.60 18.50
N ALA A 95 1.44 -5.51 17.52
CA ALA A 95 0.58 -6.52 16.79
C ALA A 95 1.29 -7.79 16.12
N VAL A 96 0.57 -8.78 15.48
CA VAL A 96 0.99 -10.05 14.71
C VAL A 96 -0.19 -11.05 14.38
N PRO A 97 -0.23 -12.00 13.37
CA PRO A 97 0.24 -12.20 11.95
C PRO A 97 -0.79 -12.85 10.92
N GLY A 98 -0.42 -13.05 9.62
CA GLY A 98 -1.17 -13.90 8.62
C GLY A 98 -0.74 -13.84 7.13
N ASP A 99 -1.26 -14.67 6.22
CA ASP A 99 -0.44 -15.28 5.15
C ASP A 99 -1.01 -15.51 3.68
N LEU A 100 -0.28 -15.11 2.62
CA LEU A 100 -0.36 -15.45 1.16
C LEU A 100 0.77 -14.74 0.37
N VAL A 101 1.18 -15.10 -0.88
CA VAL A 101 2.16 -14.28 -1.67
C VAL A 101 1.61 -12.89 -1.88
N CYS A 102 2.08 -12.03 -1.01
CA CYS A 102 1.72 -10.64 -0.95
C CYS A 102 2.86 -9.88 -1.58
N LEU A 103 2.54 -8.87 -2.35
CA LEU A 103 3.44 -7.77 -2.63
C LEU A 103 2.78 -6.51 -2.09
N MET A 104 3.57 -5.63 -1.51
CA MET A 104 3.09 -4.34 -1.03
C MET A 104 3.99 -3.23 -1.56
N SER A 105 3.54 -1.99 -1.47
CA SER A 105 4.33 -0.79 -1.76
C SER A 105 5.39 -0.49 -0.70
N ALA A 106 6.23 -1.50 -0.43
CA ALA A 106 7.15 -1.59 0.68
C ALA A 106 8.23 -2.64 0.39
N ILE A 107 9.33 -2.63 1.16
CA ILE A 107 10.43 -3.58 0.99
C ILE A 107 10.08 -4.89 1.69
N CYS A 108 10.08 -6.01 0.97
CA CYS A 108 9.90 -7.34 1.55
C CYS A 108 11.09 -7.71 2.44
N LYS A 109 10.83 -8.00 3.72
CA LYS A 109 11.84 -8.40 4.72
C LYS A 109 11.90 -9.90 4.94
N GLY A 110 10.81 -10.62 4.66
CA GLY A 110 10.78 -12.06 4.91
C GLY A 110 9.48 -12.72 4.49
N LYS A 111 9.58 -14.04 4.37
CA LYS A 111 8.48 -14.95 4.07
C LYS A 111 8.59 -16.15 5.01
N LYS A 112 7.49 -16.53 5.67
CA LYS A 112 7.41 -17.72 6.53
C LYS A 112 6.23 -18.58 6.10
N LYS A 113 6.36 -19.91 6.08
CA LYS A 113 5.23 -20.80 5.78
C LYS A 113 4.80 -21.54 7.05
N SER A 114 3.50 -21.55 7.33
CA SER A 114 2.87 -22.25 8.45
C SER A 114 1.59 -22.94 7.98
N GLY A 115 1.65 -24.25 7.71
CA GLY A 115 0.50 -25.00 7.17
C GLY A 115 0.13 -24.54 5.75
N ASP A 116 -1.15 -24.23 5.55
CA ASP A 116 -1.72 -23.72 4.27
C ASP A 116 -1.54 -22.20 4.10
N THR A 117 -0.90 -21.57 5.08
CA THR A 117 -0.79 -20.14 5.30
C THR A 117 0.74 -19.88 5.04
N THR A 118 1.11 -18.97 4.15
CA THR A 118 2.43 -18.26 4.10
C THR A 118 2.51 -16.74 4.49
N THR A 119 3.15 -16.33 5.60
CA THR A 119 3.29 -14.94 6.08
C THR A 119 4.29 -14.16 5.25
N TYR A 120 3.99 -12.90 4.92
CA TYR A 120 4.94 -11.98 4.29
C TYR A 120 5.08 -10.74 5.15
N THR A 121 6.32 -10.34 5.40
CA THR A 121 6.63 -9.15 6.19
C THR A 121 7.20 -8.08 5.28
N PHE A 122 6.58 -6.92 5.29
CA PHE A 122 7.02 -5.74 4.54
C PHE A 122 7.35 -4.60 5.47
N ASP A 123 8.24 -3.73 5.03
CA ASP A 123 8.68 -2.54 5.75
C ASP A 123 8.83 -1.39 4.76
N GLN A 124 8.11 -0.29 5.00
CA GLN A 124 8.22 0.95 4.23
C GLN A 124 8.83 2.02 5.14
N PRO A 125 10.16 2.19 5.13
CA PRO A 125 10.84 3.11 6.04
C PRO A 125 10.66 4.59 5.63
N VAL A 126 10.26 4.86 4.39
CA VAL A 126 10.01 6.22 3.91
C VAL A 126 8.54 6.54 4.13
N ALA A 127 8.24 7.61 4.88
CA ALA A 127 6.87 8.03 5.15
C ALA A 127 6.12 8.33 3.85
N ILE A 128 4.91 7.75 3.72
CA ILE A 128 4.05 7.90 2.54
C ILE A 128 2.63 8.27 2.94
N PRO A 129 1.92 9.03 2.10
CA PRO A 129 0.47 9.19 2.24
C PRO A 129 -0.24 7.84 2.06
N SER A 130 -1.38 7.66 2.75
CA SER A 130 -2.11 6.39 2.81
C SER A 130 -2.59 5.88 1.44
N TYR A 131 -2.85 6.77 0.47
CA TYR A 131 -3.26 6.36 -0.88
C TYR A 131 -2.18 5.58 -1.65
N LEU A 132 -0.91 5.67 -1.23
CA LEU A 132 0.19 4.91 -1.81
C LEU A 132 0.36 3.53 -1.18
N LEU A 133 -0.42 3.19 -0.15
CA LEU A 133 -0.50 1.82 0.35
C LEU A 133 -1.17 0.94 -0.71
N ALA A 134 -0.43 -0.06 -1.18
CA ALA A 134 -0.92 -0.99 -2.19
C ALA A 134 -0.63 -2.43 -1.78
N ILE A 135 -1.51 -3.33 -2.17
CA ILE A 135 -1.39 -4.77 -1.94
C ILE A 135 -1.80 -5.55 -3.20
N VAL A 136 -0.99 -6.52 -3.59
CA VAL A 136 -1.33 -7.51 -4.63
C VAL A 136 -1.10 -8.90 -4.07
N VAL A 137 -2.09 -9.76 -4.23
CA VAL A 137 -2.02 -11.16 -3.83
C VAL A 137 -2.49 -12.03 -4.97
N GLY A 138 -1.65 -12.96 -5.42
CA GLY A 138 -1.98 -13.82 -6.56
C GLY A 138 -0.89 -14.81 -6.91
N HIS A 139 -1.13 -15.56 -7.99
CA HIS A 139 -0.16 -16.47 -8.57
C HIS A 139 0.75 -15.70 -9.55
N ILE A 140 1.80 -15.11 -9.01
CA ILE A 140 2.74 -14.24 -9.75
C ILE A 140 4.17 -14.75 -9.62
N GLU A 141 4.93 -14.60 -10.70
CA GLU A 141 6.34 -14.95 -10.80
C GLU A 141 7.22 -13.71 -10.94
N ARG A 142 8.47 -13.85 -10.47
CA ARG A 142 9.52 -12.82 -10.57
C ARG A 142 10.38 -13.06 -11.80
N ARG A 143 10.77 -11.98 -12.47
CA ARG A 143 11.92 -11.93 -13.38
C ARG A 143 12.78 -10.72 -13.04
N GLU A 144 14.09 -10.96 -12.95
CA GLU A 144 15.04 -9.91 -12.63
C GLU A 144 15.36 -9.07 -13.87
N ILE A 145 15.33 -7.74 -13.70
CA ILE A 145 15.75 -6.74 -14.70
C ILE A 145 17.13 -6.17 -14.32
N SER A 146 17.30 -5.79 -13.05
CA SER A 146 18.57 -5.27 -12.50
C SER A 146 18.67 -5.62 -11.00
N PRO A 147 19.80 -5.35 -10.34
CA PRO A 147 19.95 -5.58 -8.89
C PRO A 147 18.91 -4.88 -8.00
N ARG A 148 18.23 -3.84 -8.51
CA ARG A 148 17.22 -3.06 -7.78
C ARG A 148 15.86 -2.98 -8.46
N CYS A 149 15.69 -3.69 -9.59
CA CYS A 149 14.46 -3.70 -10.37
C CYS A 149 14.08 -5.14 -10.75
N ASP A 150 12.90 -5.57 -10.30
CA ASP A 150 12.26 -6.80 -10.77
C ASP A 150 10.94 -6.49 -11.49
N VAL A 151 10.52 -7.41 -12.35
CA VAL A 151 9.15 -7.45 -12.86
C VAL A 151 8.41 -8.67 -12.32
N TRP A 152 7.17 -8.46 -11.93
CA TRP A 152 6.26 -9.45 -11.39
C TRP A 152 5.03 -9.56 -12.30
N CYS A 153 4.65 -10.78 -12.68
CA CYS A 153 3.49 -11.02 -13.54
C CYS A 153 2.98 -12.45 -13.41
N GLU A 154 1.82 -12.77 -13.98
CA GLU A 154 1.38 -14.15 -14.16
C GLU A 154 2.42 -14.97 -14.98
N PRO A 155 2.59 -16.27 -14.69
CA PRO A 155 3.62 -17.11 -15.31
C PRO A 155 3.62 -17.07 -16.84
N SER A 156 2.46 -16.96 -17.48
CA SER A 156 2.31 -16.96 -18.94
C SER A 156 2.82 -15.68 -19.61
N LEU A 157 2.94 -14.58 -18.87
CA LEU A 157 3.25 -13.25 -19.40
C LEU A 157 4.58 -12.68 -18.86
N VAL A 158 5.16 -13.28 -17.83
CA VAL A 158 6.30 -12.72 -17.11
C VAL A 158 7.56 -12.56 -17.98
N ASP A 159 7.79 -13.43 -18.95
CA ASP A 159 8.94 -13.30 -19.86
C ASP A 159 8.73 -12.18 -20.89
N ALA A 160 7.50 -11.98 -21.37
CA ALA A 160 7.14 -10.84 -22.21
C ALA A 160 7.25 -9.53 -21.43
N ALA A 161 6.81 -9.52 -20.17
CA ALA A 161 6.95 -8.37 -19.29
C ALA A 161 8.42 -8.03 -19.01
N LYS A 162 9.27 -9.03 -18.80
CA LYS A 162 10.73 -8.80 -18.67
C LYS A 162 11.30 -8.13 -19.91
N TRP A 163 10.95 -8.65 -21.09
CA TRP A 163 11.42 -8.09 -22.35
C TRP A 163 11.00 -6.62 -22.51
N GLU A 164 9.72 -6.32 -22.28
CA GLU A 164 9.17 -4.96 -22.44
C GLU A 164 9.87 -3.94 -21.51
N PHE A 165 10.11 -4.34 -20.27
CA PHE A 165 10.61 -3.45 -19.22
C PHE A 165 12.12 -3.58 -18.96
N GLU A 166 12.88 -4.25 -19.82
CA GLU A 166 14.33 -4.46 -19.63
C GLU A 166 15.11 -3.14 -19.49
N SER A 167 14.63 -2.07 -20.12
CA SER A 167 15.26 -0.73 -20.06
C SER A 167 14.99 0.05 -18.77
N THR A 168 14.23 -0.50 -17.80
CA THR A 168 13.81 0.21 -16.58
C THR A 168 14.98 0.80 -15.78
N GLU A 169 16.07 0.04 -15.59
CA GLU A 169 17.25 0.52 -14.86
C GLU A 169 17.89 1.73 -15.55
N LYS A 170 17.93 1.75 -16.89
CA LYS A 170 18.49 2.87 -17.66
C LYS A 170 17.63 4.13 -17.50
N ILE A 171 16.30 3.96 -17.48
CA ILE A 171 15.36 5.06 -17.22
C ILE A 171 15.60 5.62 -15.81
N LEU A 172 15.70 4.74 -14.81
CA LEU A 172 15.92 5.14 -13.42
C LEU A 172 17.24 5.91 -13.25
N GLN A 173 18.34 5.42 -13.82
CA GLN A 173 19.64 6.12 -13.80
C GLN A 173 19.59 7.49 -14.48
N THR A 174 18.78 7.61 -15.54
CA THR A 174 18.61 8.89 -16.24
C THR A 174 17.79 9.85 -15.38
N ALA A 175 16.71 9.38 -14.76
CA ALA A 175 15.92 10.16 -13.81
C ALA A 175 16.77 10.63 -12.62
N GLU A 176 17.64 9.78 -12.08
CA GLU A 176 18.52 10.13 -10.95
C GLU A 176 19.49 11.26 -11.29
N LYS A 177 19.97 11.32 -12.54
CA LYS A 177 20.83 12.42 -13.01
C LYS A 177 20.10 13.75 -13.10
N ILE A 178 18.79 13.73 -13.31
CA ILE A 178 17.96 14.93 -13.54
C ILE A 178 17.33 15.42 -12.23
N ALA A 179 16.73 14.50 -11.47
CA ALA A 179 15.90 14.80 -10.31
C ALA A 179 16.57 14.49 -8.96
N GLY A 180 17.79 13.95 -8.98
CA GLY A 180 18.51 13.54 -7.78
C GLY A 180 18.27 12.07 -7.40
N PRO A 181 18.88 11.60 -6.30
CA PRO A 181 18.97 10.17 -5.99
C PRO A 181 17.62 9.52 -5.70
N TYR A 182 17.43 8.29 -6.18
CA TYR A 182 16.23 7.49 -5.91
C TYR A 182 16.20 7.06 -4.43
N ARG A 183 15.14 7.44 -3.71
CA ARG A 183 15.07 7.32 -2.24
C ARG A 183 14.47 6.01 -1.72
N TRP A 184 13.76 5.26 -2.56
CA TRP A 184 12.96 4.10 -2.14
C TRP A 184 13.73 2.78 -2.13
N GLY A 185 15.01 2.81 -2.48
CA GLY A 185 15.89 1.64 -2.55
C GLY A 185 15.63 0.76 -3.77
N ARG A 186 14.45 0.15 -3.87
CA ARG A 186 14.04 -0.73 -4.98
C ARG A 186 12.94 -0.12 -5.84
N TYR A 187 12.89 -0.52 -7.11
CA TYR A 187 11.87 -0.13 -8.08
C TYR A 187 11.39 -1.37 -8.84
N ASP A 188 10.39 -2.06 -8.30
CA ASP A 188 9.79 -3.21 -8.95
C ASP A 188 8.54 -2.80 -9.74
N LEU A 189 8.20 -3.60 -10.74
CA LEU A 189 7.01 -3.45 -11.58
C LEU A 189 6.11 -4.66 -11.37
N VAL A 190 4.80 -4.47 -11.23
CA VAL A 190 3.83 -5.58 -11.28
C VAL A 190 2.83 -5.35 -12.39
N VAL A 191 2.82 -6.26 -13.36
CA VAL A 191 1.83 -6.28 -14.44
C VAL A 191 0.58 -6.96 -13.92
N LEU A 192 -0.49 -6.19 -13.82
CA LEU A 192 -1.79 -6.64 -13.33
C LEU A 192 -2.62 -7.31 -14.43
N PRO A 193 -3.74 -7.97 -14.08
CA PRO A 193 -4.69 -8.47 -15.06
C PRO A 193 -5.33 -7.34 -15.90
N PRO A 194 -5.90 -7.64 -17.07
CA PRO A 194 -6.52 -6.65 -17.97
C PRO A 194 -7.68 -5.84 -17.36
N THR A 195 -8.17 -6.24 -16.19
CA THR A 195 -9.21 -5.52 -15.45
C THR A 195 -8.68 -4.31 -14.67
N PHE A 196 -7.36 -4.09 -14.64
CA PHE A 196 -6.79 -2.91 -14.00
C PHE A 196 -7.22 -1.64 -14.76
N PRO A 197 -7.85 -0.65 -14.09
CA PRO A 197 -8.58 0.42 -14.78
C PRO A 197 -7.68 1.58 -15.26
N PHE A 198 -6.39 1.57 -14.94
CA PHE A 198 -5.46 2.66 -15.23
C PHE A 198 -4.27 2.18 -16.07
N GLY A 199 -3.52 3.13 -16.65
CA GLY A 199 -2.24 2.82 -17.32
C GLY A 199 -1.16 2.38 -16.32
N GLY A 200 -1.12 3.02 -15.16
CA GLY A 200 -0.23 2.64 -14.05
C GLY A 200 -0.58 3.37 -12.76
N MET A 201 0.04 2.94 -11.66
CA MET A 201 -0.03 3.58 -10.35
C MET A 201 1.34 3.53 -9.68
N GLU A 202 1.81 4.69 -9.21
CA GLU A 202 3.17 4.96 -8.72
C GLU A 202 3.43 4.47 -7.29
N ASN A 203 2.90 3.29 -6.93
CA ASN A 203 3.06 2.80 -5.57
C ASN A 203 4.55 2.59 -5.25
N PRO A 204 5.07 3.17 -4.16
CA PRO A 204 6.49 3.13 -3.82
C PRO A 204 7.03 1.71 -3.78
N CYS A 205 8.25 1.52 -4.25
CA CYS A 205 8.90 0.21 -4.37
C CYS A 205 8.25 -0.77 -5.37
N LEU A 206 6.98 -0.60 -5.76
CA LEU A 206 6.21 -1.54 -6.58
C LEU A 206 5.16 -0.84 -7.44
N THR A 207 5.56 -0.35 -8.61
CA THR A 207 4.65 0.33 -9.55
C THR A 207 3.69 -0.69 -10.17
N PHE A 208 2.39 -0.38 -10.16
CA PHE A 208 1.38 -1.21 -10.81
C PHE A 208 1.23 -0.74 -12.25
N ILE A 209 1.14 -1.68 -13.19
CA ILE A 209 1.04 -1.38 -14.61
C ILE A 209 0.02 -2.28 -15.31
N THR A 210 -0.65 -1.73 -16.32
CA THR A 210 -1.59 -2.47 -17.17
C THR A 210 -0.87 -3.43 -18.12
N PRO A 211 -1.46 -4.60 -18.44
CA PRO A 211 -0.89 -5.50 -19.43
C PRO A 211 -1.03 -4.95 -20.85
N THR A 212 -1.81 -3.88 -21.08
CA THR A 212 -1.88 -3.23 -22.40
C THR A 212 -0.57 -2.54 -22.80
N LEU A 213 0.39 -2.39 -21.87
CA LEU A 213 1.75 -1.95 -22.17
C LEU A 213 2.64 -3.06 -22.74
N LEU A 214 2.21 -4.32 -22.67
CA LEU A 214 2.92 -5.46 -23.29
C LEU A 214 2.65 -5.48 -24.80
N VAL A 215 3.15 -4.47 -25.49
CA VAL A 215 3.05 -4.35 -26.95
C VAL A 215 4.35 -4.90 -27.55
N TRP A 216 4.25 -5.97 -28.34
CA TRP A 216 5.38 -6.60 -29.04
C TRP A 216 6.23 -5.66 -29.93
N PHE A 217 5.82 -4.40 -30.06
CA PHE A 217 6.61 -3.28 -30.58
C PHE A 217 6.64 -2.17 -29.52
N LEU A 218 7.84 -1.79 -29.09
CA LEU A 218 8.21 -0.73 -28.14
C LEU A 218 7.65 0.66 -28.54
N CYS A 219 6.33 0.84 -28.54
CA CYS A 219 5.66 2.02 -29.08
C CYS A 219 5.09 2.94 -27.97
N LEU A 220 4.88 2.41 -26.76
CA LEU A 220 4.22 3.17 -25.68
C LEU A 220 5.19 3.84 -24.70
N LEU A 221 6.47 3.45 -24.67
CA LEU A 221 7.47 4.03 -23.76
C LEU A 221 8.31 5.16 -24.37
N ILE A 222 8.21 5.40 -25.69
CA ILE A 222 8.94 6.48 -26.38
C ILE A 222 8.02 7.13 -27.41
N ASP A 223 7.36 8.21 -27.02
CA ASP A 223 6.94 9.26 -27.96
C ASP A 223 7.10 10.64 -27.30
N LEU A 224 8.34 10.93 -26.91
CA LEU A 224 8.83 12.28 -26.62
C LEU A 224 10.15 12.45 -27.36
N TYR A 225 10.13 12.39 -28.69
CA TYR A 225 11.08 13.10 -29.57
C TYR A 225 10.59 13.02 -31.02
N LEU A 226 9.72 13.95 -31.40
CA LEU A 226 9.82 14.71 -32.65
C LEU A 226 9.64 16.19 -32.33
#